data_AF-A0A2V6YCE8-F1
#
_entry.id   AF-A0A2V6YCE8-F1
#
_cell.length_a   1.000
_cell.length_b   1.000
_cell.length_c   1.000
_cell.angle_alpha   90.00
_cell.angle_beta   90.00
_cell.angle_gamma   90.00
#
_symmetry.space_group_name_H-M   'P 1'
#
loop_
_entity.id
_entity.type
_entity.pdbx_description
1 polymer ?
#
loop_
_entity_poly.entity_id
_entity_poly.type
_entity_poly.pdbx_seq_one_letter_code
_entity_poly.pdbx_strand_id
1 'polypeptide(L)'
;MRRRASLVVLLLGILLTLPPCAYASPTDPTWIPGLYDDYDYDDVILFITGAVTAVDSHIVDASGFVAVCLGLILPTRRQLVSARPLESLSTRAPPHLFS
;
A
#
# COMPACT_ATOMS: atom_id res chain seq x y z
N MET A 1 6.03 -3.94 -45.69
CA MET A 1 6.23 -5.38 -45.39
C MET A 1 7.40 -5.63 -44.43
N ARG A 2 8.61 -5.09 -44.69
CA ARG A 2 9.81 -5.29 -43.86
C ARG A 2 9.65 -4.97 -42.36
N ARG A 3 9.03 -3.83 -42.01
CA ARG A 3 8.77 -3.45 -40.60
C ARG A 3 7.84 -4.42 -39.87
N ARG A 4 6.79 -4.92 -40.55
CA ARG A 4 5.86 -5.90 -39.97
C ARG A 4 6.55 -7.24 -39.74
N ALA A 5 7.38 -7.69 -40.68
CA ALA A 5 8.19 -8.90 -40.52
C ALA A 5 9.15 -8.77 -39.33
N SER A 6 9.83 -7.64 -39.17
CA SER A 6 10.70 -7.40 -38.01
C SER A 6 9.94 -7.42 -36.68
N LEU A 7 8.74 -6.83 -36.63
CA LEU A 7 7.89 -6.89 -35.43
C LEU A 7 7.44 -8.31 -35.11
N VAL A 8 7.07 -9.09 -36.12
CA VAL A 8 6.68 -10.50 -35.93
C VAL A 8 7.85 -11.32 -35.41
N VAL A 9 9.05 -11.15 -35.97
CA VAL A 9 10.26 -11.83 -35.49
C VAL A 9 10.59 -11.44 -34.05
N LEU A 10 10.48 -10.15 -33.70
CA LEU A 10 10.69 -9.66 -32.34
C LEU A 10 9.68 -10.28 -31.36
N LEU A 11 8.39 -10.26 -31.71
CA LEU A 11 7.32 -10.83 -30.89
C LEU A 11 7.51 -12.34 -30.68
N LEU A 12 7.80 -13.08 -31.75
CA LEU A 12 8.09 -14.50 -31.66
C LEU A 12 9.34 -14.76 -30.80
N GLY A 13 10.39 -13.95 -30.97
CA GLY A 13 11.57 -14.00 -30.13
C GLY A 13 11.22 -13.86 -28.65
N ILE A 14 10.53 -12.77 -28.28
CA ILE A 14 10.10 -12.51 -26.90
C ILE A 14 9.24 -13.66 -26.37
N LEU A 15 8.24 -14.10 -27.12
CA LEU A 15 7.31 -15.14 -26.66
C LEU A 15 8.01 -16.49 -26.41
N LEU A 16 9.05 -16.79 -27.19
CA LEU A 16 9.81 -18.04 -27.06
C LEU A 16 10.92 -17.95 -26.01
N THR A 17 11.54 -16.78 -25.81
CA THR A 17 12.69 -16.63 -24.89
C THR A 17 12.29 -16.17 -23.49
N LEU A 18 11.18 -15.45 -23.33
CA LEU A 18 10.77 -14.92 -22.03
C LEU A 18 10.47 -16.01 -21.00
N PRO A 19 9.76 -17.11 -21.31
CA PRO A 19 9.52 -18.18 -20.35
C PRO A 19 10.80 -18.85 -19.82
N PRO A 20 11.75 -19.35 -20.64
CA PRO A 20 12.96 -19.96 -20.11
C PRO A 20 13.86 -18.97 -19.36
N CYS A 21 13.86 -17.69 -19.73
CA CYS A 21 14.54 -16.65 -18.94
C CYS A 21 13.88 -16.46 -17.56
N ALA A 22 12.55 -16.47 -17.48
CA ALA A 22 11.83 -16.37 -16.20
C ALA A 22 12.06 -17.60 -15.31
N TYR A 23 12.18 -18.80 -15.90
CA TYR A 23 12.50 -20.03 -15.17
C TYR A 23 13.98 -20.18 -14.80
N ALA A 24 14.88 -19.37 -15.37
CA ALA A 24 16.29 -19.36 -14.98
C ALA A 24 16.52 -18.69 -13.62
N SER A 25 15.58 -17.83 -13.18
CA SER A 25 15.47 -17.38 -11.80
C SER A 25 14.60 -18.35 -10.99
N PRO A 26 14.91 -18.59 -9.71
CA PRO A 26 13.96 -19.26 -8.83
C PRO A 26 12.64 -18.49 -8.80
N THR A 27 11.52 -19.21 -8.76
CA THR A 27 10.20 -18.59 -8.59
C THR A 27 10.18 -17.77 -7.30
N ASP A 28 9.64 -16.56 -7.36
CA ASP A 28 9.49 -15.72 -6.18
C ASP A 28 8.72 -16.48 -5.08
N PRO A 29 9.08 -16.29 -3.79
CA PRO A 29 8.35 -16.91 -2.70
C PRO A 29 6.86 -16.60 -2.79
N THR A 30 6.02 -17.62 -2.70
CA THR A 30 4.57 -17.47 -2.76
C THR A 30 4.00 -16.75 -1.53
N TRP A 31 4.79 -16.69 -0.45
CA TRP A 31 4.46 -16.04 0.81
C TRP A 31 5.73 -15.67 1.58
N ILE A 32 5.75 -14.44 2.08
CA ILE A 32 6.82 -13.85 2.90
C ILE A 32 6.19 -13.47 4.25
N PRO A 33 6.63 -14.08 5.38
CA PRO A 33 6.14 -13.72 6.70
C PRO A 33 6.36 -12.23 6.99
N GLY A 34 5.39 -11.59 7.65
CA GLY A 34 5.42 -10.16 7.94
C GLY A 34 4.96 -9.23 6.81
N LEU A 35 4.80 -9.73 5.58
CA LEU A 35 4.39 -8.93 4.41
C LEU A 35 2.95 -9.23 3.97
N TYR A 36 2.52 -10.48 4.09
CA TYR A 36 1.22 -10.94 3.60
C TYR A 36 0.33 -11.52 4.71
N ASP A 37 0.61 -11.22 5.98
CA ASP A 37 -0.08 -11.79 7.16
C ASP A 37 -0.63 -10.73 8.11
N ASP A 38 -0.78 -9.48 7.64
CA ASP A 38 -1.17 -8.31 8.43
C ASP A 38 -0.29 -8.07 9.67
N TYR A 39 0.98 -8.49 9.61
CA TYR A 39 1.92 -8.34 10.71
C TYR A 39 2.89 -7.15 10.49
N ASP A 40 2.46 -6.11 9.78
CA ASP A 40 3.20 -4.86 9.59
C ASP A 40 2.69 -3.69 10.46
N TYR A 41 1.71 -3.96 11.35
CA TYR A 41 1.16 -3.04 12.36
C TYR A 41 0.41 -1.83 11.79
N ASP A 42 -0.04 -1.89 10.53
CA ASP A 42 -0.90 -0.86 9.95
C ASP A 42 -2.24 -0.74 10.72
N ASP A 43 -2.75 -1.85 11.26
CA ASP A 43 -3.91 -1.96 12.15
C ASP A 43 -3.75 -1.15 13.45
N VAL A 44 -2.56 -1.18 14.07
CA VAL A 44 -2.23 -0.40 15.27
C VAL A 44 -2.20 1.09 14.93
N ILE A 45 -1.58 1.47 13.81
CA ILE A 45 -1.54 2.86 13.35
C ILE A 45 -2.95 3.37 13.03
N LEU A 46 -3.77 2.54 12.39
CA LEU A 46 -5.16 2.82 12.10
C LEU A 46 -5.97 3.00 13.39
N PHE A 47 -5.76 2.13 14.39
CA PHE A 47 -6.40 2.23 15.70
C PHE A 47 -6.04 3.54 16.42
N ILE A 48 -4.75 3.88 16.50
CA ILE A 48 -4.28 5.12 17.14
C ILE A 48 -4.84 6.34 16.42
N THR A 49 -4.75 6.39 15.10
CA THR A 49 -5.21 7.54 14.31
C THR A 49 -6.74 7.67 14.40
N GLY A 50 -7.46 6.56 14.37
CA GLY A 50 -8.91 6.51 14.60
C GLY A 50 -9.30 7.00 16.00
N ALA A 51 -8.58 6.58 17.04
CA ALA A 51 -8.83 7.05 18.40
C ALA A 51 -8.55 8.57 18.56
N VAL A 52 -7.43 9.06 18.02
CA VAL A 52 -7.08 10.50 18.08
C VAL A 52 -8.11 11.34 17.33
N THR A 53 -8.53 10.91 16.14
CA THR A 53 -9.57 11.62 15.37
C THR A 53 -10.95 11.55 16.03
N ALA A 54 -11.29 10.46 16.72
CA ALA A 54 -12.52 10.35 17.51
C ALA A 54 -12.51 11.31 18.70
N VAL A 55 -11.39 11.45 19.41
CA VAL A 55 -11.26 12.39 20.55
C VAL A 55 -11.33 13.84 20.09
N ASP A 56 -10.71 14.20 18.96
CA ASP A 56 -10.70 15.58 18.42
C ASP A 56 -12.06 16.00 17.80
N SER A 57 -12.99 15.07 17.61
CA SER A 57 -14.35 15.36 17.12
C SER A 57 -15.28 15.95 18.20
N HIS A 58 -14.85 15.97 19.46
CA HIS A 58 -15.54 16.71 20.51
C HIS A 58 -15.25 18.20 20.37
N ILE A 59 -16.29 18.98 20.02
CA ILE A 59 -16.26 20.43 20.03
C ILE A 59 -15.95 20.90 21.46
N VAL A 60 -14.69 21.19 21.74
CA VAL A 60 -14.30 21.89 22.96
C VAL A 60 -14.43 23.38 22.68
N ASP A 61 -15.59 23.92 23.04
CA ASP A 61 -15.74 25.35 23.26
C ASP A 61 -15.13 25.67 24.64
N ALA A 62 -13.88 26.11 24.66
CA ALA A 62 -13.29 26.78 25.82
C ALA A 62 -12.00 27.50 25.42
N SER A 63 -12.12 28.82 25.29
CA SER A 63 -11.02 29.78 25.20
C SER A 63 -10.02 29.62 26.37
N GLY A 64 -8.80 29.20 26.07
CA GLY A 64 -7.67 29.24 26.98
C GLY A 64 -6.39 29.55 26.20
N PHE A 65 -5.62 30.54 26.63
CA PHE A 65 -4.37 30.92 25.97
C PHE A 65 -3.32 29.81 26.12
N VAL A 66 -2.91 29.22 24.99
CA VAL A 66 -1.78 28.29 24.90
C VAL A 66 -0.63 29.03 24.24
N ALA A 67 0.55 29.04 24.89
CA ALA A 67 1.76 29.57 24.29
C ALA A 67 2.21 28.66 23.13
N VAL A 68 2.21 29.21 21.91
CA VAL A 68 2.53 28.48 20.66
C VAL A 68 4.00 28.68 20.31
N CYS A 69 4.78 27.60 20.26
CA CYS A 69 6.07 27.59 19.56
C CYS A 69 5.80 27.41 18.06
N LEU A 70 6.04 28.45 17.25
CA LEU A 70 5.85 28.40 15.81
C LEU A 70 6.95 27.58 15.11
N GLY A 71 6.60 26.37 14.67
CA GLY A 71 7.18 25.78 13.46
C GLY A 71 6.23 26.07 12.30
N LEU A 72 6.68 26.80 11.28
CA LEU A 72 5.83 27.29 10.19
C LEU A 72 5.44 26.15 9.23
N ILE A 73 4.43 25.36 9.59
CA ILE A 73 3.72 24.49 8.64
C ILE A 73 2.56 25.32 8.12
N LEU A 74 2.56 25.65 6.83
CA LEU A 74 1.46 26.38 6.22
C LEU A 74 0.21 25.52 6.40
N PRO A 75 -0.85 25.99 7.08
CA PRO A 75 -2.05 25.20 7.24
C PRO A 75 -2.77 25.18 5.90
N THR A 76 -2.49 24.16 5.09
CA THR A 76 -3.35 23.81 3.97
C THR A 76 -4.74 23.57 4.53
N ARG A 77 -5.70 24.37 4.06
CA ARG A 77 -7.14 24.28 4.30
C ARG A 77 -7.56 22.89 4.78
N ARG A 78 -8.14 22.78 5.98
CA ARG A 78 -8.72 21.52 6.51
C ARG A 78 -9.79 21.04 5.52
N GLN A 79 -9.40 20.17 4.62
CA GLN A 79 -10.34 19.42 3.82
C GLN A 79 -10.90 18.36 4.75
N LEU A 80 -12.21 18.35 4.98
CA LEU A 80 -12.86 17.17 5.55
C LEU A 80 -12.56 16.02 4.59
N VAL A 81 -11.59 15.20 4.95
CA VAL A 81 -11.41 13.92 4.33
C VAL A 81 -12.44 13.03 5.00
N SER A 82 -13.45 12.61 4.23
CA SER A 82 -14.33 11.54 4.66
C SER A 82 -13.45 10.38 5.08
N ALA A 83 -13.49 10.00 6.36
CA ALA A 83 -12.93 8.74 6.84
C ALA A 83 -13.80 7.61 6.25
N ARG A 84 -13.63 7.36 4.96
CA ARG A 84 -13.99 6.04 4.43
C ARG A 84 -13.00 5.08 5.10
N PRO A 85 -13.46 3.95 5.64
CA PRO A 85 -12.55 2.86 5.97
C PRO A 85 -11.65 2.68 4.76
N LEU A 86 -10.34 2.89 4.93
CA LEU A 86 -9.39 2.39 3.96
C LEU A 86 -9.57 0.89 4.07
N GLU A 87 -10.16 0.28 3.04
CA GLU A 87 -10.22 -1.17 2.93
C GLU A 87 -8.79 -1.68 3.12
N SER A 88 -8.56 -2.44 4.19
CA SER A 88 -7.30 -3.16 4.32
C SER A 88 -7.22 -4.08 3.10
N LEU A 89 -6.10 -4.00 2.37
CA LEU A 89 -5.89 -4.83 1.20
C LEU A 89 -6.00 -6.28 1.65
N SER A 90 -6.90 -7.05 1.04
CA SER A 90 -7.14 -8.43 1.43
C SER A 90 -5.83 -9.22 1.47
N THR A 91 -5.48 -9.63 2.68
CA THR A 91 -4.30 -10.39 3.06
C THR A 91 -4.33 -11.75 2.39
N ARG A 92 -3.18 -12.18 1.82
CA ARG A 92 -3.09 -13.49 1.19
C ARG A 92 -2.89 -14.55 2.27
N ALA A 93 -3.82 -15.50 2.36
CA ALA A 93 -3.68 -16.64 3.26
C ALA A 93 -2.34 -17.38 3.04
N PRO A 94 -1.69 -17.88 4.10
CA PRO A 94 -0.45 -18.63 3.97
C PRO A 94 -0.66 -19.87 3.09
N PRO A 95 0.34 -20.28 2.31
CA PRO A 95 0.24 -21.46 1.46
C PRO A 95 0.03 -22.70 2.34
N HIS A 96 -0.89 -23.57 1.94
CA HIS A 96 -1.05 -24.87 2.58
C HIS A 96 0.24 -25.67 2.41
N LEU A 97 0.84 -26.12 3.51
CA LEU A 97 1.88 -27.14 3.47
C LEU A 97 1.23 -28.40 2.88
N PHE A 98 1.65 -28.81 1.68
CA PHE A 98 1.30 -30.11 1.15
C PHE A 98 1.88 -31.16 2.09
N SER A 99 1.01 -31.82 2.87
CA SER A 99 1.32 -33.01 3.66
C SER A 99 1.42 -34.25 2.79
#